data_AF-A0A958QTV1-F1
#
_entry.id   AF-A0A958QTV1-F1
#
_cell.length_a   1.000
_cell.length_b   1.000
_cell.length_c   1.000
_cell.angle_alpha   90.00
_cell.angle_beta   90.00
_cell.angle_gamma   90.00
#
_symmetry.space_group_name_H-M   'P 1'
#
loop_
_entity.id
_entity.type
_entity.pdbx_description
1 polymer ?
#
loop_
_entity_poly.entity_id
_entity_poly.type
_entity_poly.pdbx_seq_one_letter_code
_entity_poly.pdbx_strand_id
1 'polypeptide(L)'
;VKDAELHADDDKLKKEKITAFNELDNLVYQSEKMIKDNEADLSSDDKSKLTKEIEAAKVVLQNKDASVDEFKKVQESLMQANHTASSSLYEKQRVKSESAGSSSGSEQASSSGSSSSNDDDVIDADYKDV
;
A
#
# COMPACT_ATOMS: atom_id res chain seq x y z
N VAL A 1 -17.52 -16.27 41.12
CA VAL A 1 -17.46 -16.65 39.69
C VAL A 1 -17.73 -15.45 38.78
N LYS A 2 -18.82 -14.69 38.96
CA LYS A 2 -19.09 -13.46 38.18
C LYS A 2 -17.99 -12.39 38.18
N ASP A 3 -17.29 -12.18 39.31
CA ASP A 3 -16.18 -11.20 39.34
C ASP A 3 -14.96 -11.65 38.52
N ALA A 4 -14.66 -12.95 38.48
CA ALA A 4 -13.52 -13.47 37.73
C ALA A 4 -13.73 -13.38 36.21
N GLU A 5 -14.97 -13.52 35.75
CA GLU A 5 -15.34 -13.41 34.34
C GLU A 5 -15.30 -11.95 33.86
N LEU A 6 -15.78 -11.00 34.66
CA LEU A 6 -15.73 -9.56 34.34
C LEU A 6 -14.29 -9.04 34.21
N HIS A 7 -13.39 -9.46 35.09
CA HIS A 7 -11.97 -9.08 34.99
C HIS A 7 -11.27 -9.71 33.78
N ALA A 8 -11.65 -10.93 33.39
CA ALA A 8 -11.09 -11.59 32.22
C ALA A 8 -11.45 -10.87 30.90
N ASP A 9 -12.68 -10.38 30.78
CA ASP A 9 -13.13 -9.63 29.60
C ASP A 9 -12.49 -8.24 29.52
N ASP A 10 -12.39 -7.52 30.64
CA ASP A 10 -11.72 -6.21 30.69
C ASP A 10 -10.24 -6.28 30.31
N ASP A 11 -9.53 -7.31 30.79
CA ASP A 11 -8.12 -7.50 30.46
C ASP A 11 -7.93 -7.92 29.00
N LYS A 12 -8.87 -8.71 28.45
CA LYS A 12 -8.88 -9.08 27.03
C LYS A 12 -9.08 -7.84 26.15
N LEU A 13 -10.01 -6.95 26.49
CA LEU A 13 -10.26 -5.72 25.75
C LEU A 13 -9.05 -4.77 25.78
N LYS A 14 -8.41 -4.59 26.94
CA LYS A 14 -7.18 -3.79 27.03
C LYS A 14 -6.06 -4.37 26.18
N LYS A 15 -5.88 -5.70 26.21
CA LYS A 15 -4.88 -6.38 25.39
C LYS A 15 -5.15 -6.17 23.91
N GLU A 16 -6.39 -6.36 23.47
CA GLU A 16 -6.78 -6.16 22.07
C GLU A 16 -6.55 -4.72 21.61
N LYS A 17 -6.87 -3.74 22.45
CA LYS A 17 -6.59 -2.32 22.17
C LYS A 17 -5.11 -2.05 21.99
N ILE A 18 -4.25 -2.56 22.88
CA ILE A 18 -2.80 -2.38 22.76
C ILE A 18 -2.26 -3.09 21.52
N THR A 19 -2.75 -4.28 21.20
CA THR A 19 -2.37 -4.99 19.97
C THR A 19 -2.75 -4.18 18.73
N ALA A 20 -4.00 -3.72 18.61
CA ALA A 20 -4.45 -2.91 17.48
C ALA A 20 -3.68 -1.58 17.36
N PHE A 21 -3.37 -0.94 18.49
CA PHE A 21 -2.52 0.25 18.52
C PHE A 21 -1.13 -0.03 17.93
N ASN A 22 -0.46 -1.08 18.41
CA ASN A 22 0.89 -1.42 17.94
C ASN A 22 0.90 -1.85 16.47
N GLU A 23 -0.13 -2.55 16.01
CA GLU A 23 -0.29 -2.93 14.60
C GLU A 23 -0.47 -1.70 13.71
N LEU A 24 -1.32 -0.74 14.10
CA LEU A 24 -1.51 0.49 13.35
C LEU A 24 -0.25 1.35 13.32
N ASP A 25 0.44 1.50 14.46
CA ASP A 25 1.70 2.26 14.54
C ASP A 25 2.79 1.65 13.65
N ASN A 26 2.91 0.32 13.66
CA ASN A 26 3.84 -0.38 12.79
C ASN A 26 3.50 -0.17 11.31
N LEU A 27 2.21 -0.25 10.96
CA LEU A 27 1.74 -0.01 9.60
C LEU A 27 2.01 1.43 9.15
N VAL A 28 1.79 2.43 10.01
CA VAL A 28 2.14 3.83 9.74
C VAL A 28 3.61 3.96 9.40
N TYR A 29 4.49 3.43 10.23
CA TYR A 29 5.94 3.47 9.99
C TYR A 29 6.34 2.79 8.68
N GLN A 30 5.80 1.60 8.38
CA GLN A 30 6.07 0.90 7.12
C GLN A 30 5.61 1.71 5.90
N SER A 31 4.44 2.34 5.99
CA SER A 31 3.86 3.14 4.91
C SER A 31 4.69 4.40 4.64
N GLU A 32 5.12 5.10 5.70
CA GLU A 32 6.03 6.23 5.57
C GLU A 32 7.36 5.84 4.92
N LYS A 33 7.90 4.68 5.32
CA LYS A 33 9.13 4.15 4.75
C LYS A 33 8.95 3.81 3.27
N MET A 34 7.83 3.18 2.90
CA MET A 34 7.53 2.86 1.50
C MET A 34 7.49 4.13 0.63
N ILE A 35 6.86 5.20 1.11
CA ILE A 35 6.81 6.48 0.39
C ILE A 35 8.22 7.06 0.20
N LYS A 36 9.04 7.05 1.26
CA LYS A 36 10.41 7.57 1.21
C LYS A 36 11.28 6.77 0.24
N ASP A 37 11.18 5.44 0.29
CA ASP A 37 12.02 4.55 -0.52
C ASP A 37 11.61 4.57 -2.01
N ASN A 38 10.34 4.85 -2.31
CA ASN A 38 9.78 4.82 -3.68
C ASN A 38 9.27 6.19 -4.14
N GLU A 39 9.80 7.27 -3.58
CA GLU A 39 9.26 8.61 -3.82
C GLU A 39 9.31 9.01 -5.30
N ALA A 40 10.31 8.53 -6.03
CA ALA A 40 10.56 8.83 -7.43
C ALA A 40 9.67 8.03 -8.38
N ASP A 41 9.20 6.86 -7.95
CA ASP A 41 8.38 5.96 -8.77
C ASP A 41 6.87 6.07 -8.42
N LEU A 42 6.51 6.57 -7.23
CA LEU A 42 5.12 6.84 -6.84
C LEU A 42 4.54 8.07 -7.54
N SER A 43 3.26 8.01 -7.92
CA SER A 43 2.54 9.19 -8.45
C SER A 43 2.29 10.22 -7.34
N SER A 44 2.11 11.49 -7.71
CA SER A 44 1.77 12.55 -6.75
C SER A 44 0.43 12.28 -6.06
N ASP A 45 -0.54 11.73 -6.79
CA ASP A 45 -1.85 11.36 -6.25
C ASP A 45 -1.76 10.24 -5.22
N ASP A 46 -1.01 9.17 -5.51
CA ASP A 46 -0.83 8.05 -4.57
C ASP A 46 -0.09 8.50 -3.31
N LYS A 47 0.96 9.31 -3.50
CA LYS A 47 1.75 9.87 -2.39
C LYS A 47 0.87 10.75 -1.48
N SER A 48 0.01 11.57 -2.07
CA SER A 48 -0.95 12.41 -1.34
C SER A 48 -1.99 11.58 -0.59
N LYS A 49 -2.58 10.58 -1.24
CA LYS A 49 -3.56 9.67 -0.62
C LYS A 49 -2.96 8.90 0.56
N LEU A 50 -1.78 8.28 0.39
CA LEU A 50 -1.11 7.59 1.49
C LEU A 50 -0.79 8.53 2.64
N THR A 51 -0.25 9.72 2.34
CA THR A 51 0.14 10.69 3.38
C THR A 51 -1.09 11.11 4.20
N LYS A 52 -2.24 11.31 3.55
CA LYS A 52 -3.50 11.62 4.22
C LYS A 52 -3.96 10.48 5.14
N GLU A 53 -3.90 9.23 4.69
CA GLU A 53 -4.28 8.07 5.52
C GLU A 53 -3.30 7.86 6.69
N ILE A 54 -1.99 8.10 6.47
CA ILE A 54 -0.96 8.08 7.52
C ILE A 54 -1.25 9.16 8.58
N GLU A 55 -1.57 10.38 8.17
CA GLU A 55 -1.94 11.47 9.08
C GLU A 55 -3.20 11.09 9.89
N ALA A 56 -4.22 10.54 9.24
CA ALA A 56 -5.43 10.07 9.92
C ALA A 56 -5.12 8.96 10.95
N ALA A 57 -4.26 8.00 10.59
CA ALA A 57 -3.80 6.95 11.50
C ALA A 57 -3.06 7.53 12.71
N LYS A 58 -2.16 8.50 12.50
CA LYS A 58 -1.46 9.19 13.60
C LYS A 58 -2.39 9.93 14.53
N VAL A 59 -3.43 10.58 14.00
CA VAL A 59 -4.45 11.27 14.82
C VAL A 59 -5.16 10.26 15.74
N VAL A 60 -5.53 9.08 15.22
CA VAL A 60 -6.15 8.02 16.04
C VAL A 60 -5.16 7.44 17.05
N LEU A 61 -3.89 7.25 16.70
CA LEU A 61 -2.83 6.82 17.63
C LEU A 61 -2.60 7.84 18.76
N GLN A 62 -2.74 9.14 18.49
CA GLN A 62 -2.63 10.16 19.53
C GLN A 62 -3.87 10.21 20.45
N ASN A 63 -5.01 9.69 20.00
CA ASN A 63 -6.23 9.61 20.79
C ASN A 63 -6.18 8.43 21.78
N LYS A 64 -5.92 8.74 23.05
CA LYS A 64 -5.88 7.75 24.13
C LYS A 64 -7.22 7.05 24.36
N ASP A 65 -8.32 7.69 24.00
CA ASP A 65 -9.68 7.18 24.16
C ASP A 65 -10.18 6.41 22.93
N ALA A 66 -9.37 6.30 21.87
CA ALA A 66 -9.75 5.57 20.67
C ALA A 66 -10.10 4.10 20.98
N SER A 67 -11.16 3.64 20.35
CA SER A 67 -11.68 2.27 20.47
C SER A 67 -10.91 1.31 19.57
N VAL A 68 -10.98 0.01 19.87
CA VAL A 68 -10.39 -1.04 19.01
C VAL A 68 -10.90 -0.92 17.57
N ASP A 69 -12.19 -0.67 17.38
CA ASP A 69 -12.80 -0.49 16.06
C ASP A 69 -12.26 0.73 15.31
N GLU A 70 -11.92 1.82 16.01
CA GLU A 70 -11.33 3.00 15.39
C GLU A 70 -9.92 2.70 14.87
N PHE A 71 -9.10 1.99 15.65
CA PHE A 71 -7.79 1.52 15.20
C PHE A 71 -7.91 0.63 13.97
N LYS A 72 -8.79 -0.39 14.02
CA LYS A 72 -9.00 -1.33 12.91
C LYS A 72 -9.49 -0.64 11.64
N LYS A 73 -10.44 0.28 11.75
CA LYS A 73 -11.01 1.00 10.60
C LYS A 73 -9.94 1.82 9.86
N VAL A 74 -9.10 2.54 10.61
CA VAL A 74 -8.03 3.33 9.98
C VAL A 74 -6.89 2.44 9.49
N GLN A 75 -6.60 1.34 10.19
CA GLN A 75 -5.67 0.31 9.72
C GLN A 75 -6.11 -0.24 8.35
N GLU A 76 -7.37 -0.64 8.20
CA GLU A 76 -7.91 -1.13 6.93
C GLU A 76 -7.81 -0.09 5.81
N SER A 77 -8.13 1.17 6.11
CA SER A 77 -8.04 2.27 5.15
C SER A 77 -6.59 2.51 4.67
N LEU A 78 -5.64 2.50 5.62
CA LEU A 78 -4.21 2.62 5.31
C LEU A 78 -3.68 1.41 4.52
N MET A 79 -4.11 0.19 4.86
CA MET A 79 -3.75 -1.02 4.11
C MET A 79 -4.25 -0.96 2.66
N GLN A 80 -5.48 -0.49 2.44
CA GLN A 80 -6.03 -0.32 1.09
C GLN A 80 -5.20 0.70 0.29
N ALA A 81 -4.89 1.86 0.88
CA ALA A 81 -4.05 2.86 0.24
C ALA A 81 -2.66 2.31 -0.12
N ASN A 82 -2.01 1.60 0.81
CA ASN A 82 -0.73 0.93 0.56
C ASN A 82 -0.82 -0.07 -0.59
N HIS A 83 -1.88 -0.86 -0.66
CA HIS A 83 -2.05 -1.84 -1.71
C HIS A 83 -2.22 -1.19 -3.09
N THR A 84 -3.01 -0.12 -3.18
CA THR A 84 -3.15 0.67 -4.42
C THR A 84 -1.79 1.22 -4.86
N ALA A 85 -1.05 1.88 -3.97
CA ALA A 85 0.24 2.46 -4.31
C ALA A 85 1.30 1.41 -4.65
N SER A 86 1.29 0.26 -3.95
CA SER A 86 2.19 -0.86 -4.26
C SER A 86 1.87 -1.48 -5.62
N SER A 87 0.58 -1.56 -5.99
CA SER A 87 0.15 -2.09 -7.29
C SER A 87 0.63 -1.17 -8.42
N SER A 88 0.42 0.14 -8.27
CA SER A 88 0.91 1.14 -9.23
C SER A 88 2.44 1.13 -9.35
N LEU A 89 3.16 0.91 -8.26
CA LEU A 89 4.62 0.77 -8.26
C LEU A 89 5.06 -0.49 -9.03
N TYR A 90 4.44 -1.64 -8.74
CA TYR A 90 4.72 -2.90 -9.44
C TYR A 90 4.45 -2.80 -10.95
N GLU A 91 3.36 -2.15 -11.34
CA GLU A 91 3.00 -1.92 -12.73
C GLU A 91 4.03 -1.03 -13.44
N LYS A 92 4.45 0.08 -12.82
CA LYS A 92 5.54 0.93 -13.34
C LYS A 92 6.86 0.19 -13.43
N GLN A 93 7.18 -0.66 -12.47
CA GLN A 93 8.42 -1.44 -12.48
C GLN A 93 8.42 -2.51 -13.58
N ARG A 94 7.26 -3.12 -13.89
CA ARG A 94 7.10 -3.99 -15.06
C ARG A 94 7.33 -3.23 -16.37
N VAL A 95 6.71 -2.06 -16.53
CA VAL A 95 6.90 -1.21 -17.73
C VAL A 95 8.37 -0.76 -17.87
N LYS A 96 9.04 -0.42 -16.78
CA LYS A 96 10.47 -0.05 -16.78
C LYS A 96 11.37 -1.21 -17.18
N SER A 97 11.02 -2.44 -16.79
CA SER A 97 11.75 -3.65 -17.18
C SER A 97 11.53 -4.02 -18.65
N GLU A 98 10.37 -3.71 -19.22
CA GLU A 98 10.07 -3.93 -20.64
C GLU A 98 10.67 -2.82 -21.54
N SER A 99 10.76 -1.58 -21.03
CA SER A 99 11.42 -0.46 -21.72
C SER A 99 12.96 -0.52 -21.66
N ALA A 100 13.54 -1.20 -20.67
CA ALA A 100 14.99 -1.47 -20.62
C ALA A 100 15.42 -2.65 -21.53
N GLY A 101 14.47 -3.34 -22.15
CA GLY A 101 14.73 -4.47 -23.07
C GLY A 101 14.93 -4.09 -24.54
N SER A 102 14.82 -2.80 -24.92
CA SER A 102 14.94 -2.37 -26.33
C SER A 102 16.25 -1.66 -26.69
N SER A 103 17.30 -1.75 -25.88
CA SER A 103 18.62 -1.30 -26.32
C SER A 103 19.76 -2.16 -25.79
N SER A 104 20.31 -2.95 -26.72
CA SER A 104 21.60 -3.63 -26.70
C SER A 104 21.62 -5.08 -26.18
N GLY A 105 21.78 -6.03 -27.10
CA GLY A 105 22.20 -7.40 -26.79
C GLY A 105 21.71 -8.47 -27.76
N SER A 106 22.12 -8.39 -29.03
CA SER A 106 22.14 -9.54 -29.93
C SER A 106 22.91 -10.71 -29.28
N GLU A 107 22.32 -11.90 -29.24
CA GLU A 107 22.87 -13.20 -29.69
C GLU A 107 22.15 -14.40 -29.03
N GLN A 108 21.39 -15.13 -29.87
CA GLN A 108 21.32 -16.61 -29.93
C GLN A 108 20.60 -17.37 -28.78
N ALA A 109 19.64 -18.29 -28.96
CA ALA A 109 18.99 -18.92 -30.11
C ALA A 109 17.73 -19.71 -29.67
N SER A 110 16.82 -19.91 -30.63
CA SER A 110 15.81 -20.99 -30.74
C SER A 110 14.63 -20.96 -29.74
N SER A 111 13.36 -21.05 -30.12
CA SER A 111 12.76 -21.77 -31.26
C SER A 111 11.33 -21.25 -31.55
N SER A 112 11.08 -20.97 -32.83
CA SER A 112 9.85 -21.20 -33.62
C SER A 112 8.46 -21.22 -32.94
N GLY A 113 7.55 -20.35 -33.40
CA GLY A 113 6.11 -20.47 -33.17
C GLY A 113 5.27 -19.29 -33.67
N SER A 114 4.91 -19.33 -34.96
CA SER A 114 4.10 -18.35 -35.70
C SER A 114 2.69 -18.06 -35.12
N SER A 115 2.27 -16.78 -35.13
CA SER A 115 1.10 -16.25 -35.86
C SER A 115 0.33 -15.13 -35.10
N SER A 116 0.25 -13.97 -35.75
CA SER A 116 -0.86 -13.01 -35.83
C SER A 116 -1.82 -12.82 -34.65
N SER A 117 -1.96 -11.57 -34.17
CA SER A 117 -3.17 -10.73 -34.36
C SER A 117 -3.01 -9.37 -33.68
N ASN A 118 -3.72 -8.39 -34.25
CA ASN A 118 -3.79 -6.98 -33.91
C ASN A 118 -4.39 -6.67 -32.52
N ASP A 119 -4.37 -5.36 -32.25
CA ASP A 119 -5.15 -4.58 -31.27
C ASP A 119 -4.59 -4.58 -29.84
N ASP A 120 -3.93 -3.49 -29.46
CA ASP A 120 -4.53 -2.34 -28.79
C ASP A 120 -4.93 -2.69 -27.35
N ASP A 121 -4.01 -2.43 -26.42
CA ASP A 121 -4.41 -1.96 -25.10
C ASP A 121 -3.69 -0.63 -24.88
N VAL A 122 -4.34 0.39 -25.44
CA VAL A 122 -4.05 1.81 -25.28
C VAL A 122 -4.17 2.12 -23.78
N ILE A 123 -3.06 2.37 -23.10
CA ILE A 123 -3.11 3.05 -21.82
C ILE A 123 -3.04 4.54 -22.12
N ASP A 124 -4.18 5.20 -21.92
CA ASP A 124 -4.39 6.65 -21.98
C ASP A 124 -3.33 7.38 -21.12
N ALA A 125 -2.18 7.65 -21.74
CA ALA A 125 -1.28 8.70 -21.31
C ALA A 125 -1.86 10.02 -21.80
N ASP A 126 -2.94 10.47 -21.17
CA ASP A 126 -3.38 11.85 -21.22
C ASP A 126 -2.36 12.72 -20.47
N TYR A 127 -1.17 12.85 -21.06
CA TYR A 127 -0.30 13.98 -20.89
C TYR A 127 -0.63 14.95 -22.02
N LYS A 128 -1.54 15.88 -21.72
CA LYS A 128 -1.72 17.08 -22.54
C LYS A 128 -1.31 18.29 -21.71
N ASP A 129 -0.22 18.90 -22.17
CA ASP A 129 0.28 20.23 -21.84
C ASP A 129 -0.83 21.26 -21.56
N VAL A 130 -0.64 22.05 -20.51
CA VAL A 130 -0.46 23.53 -20.55
C VAL A 130 0.21 24.03 -19.29
#